data_AF-A0A5C4RTR8-F1
#
_entry.id   AF-A0A5C4RTR8-F1
#
_cell.length_a   1.000
_cell.length_b   1.000
_cell.length_c   1.000
_cell.angle_alpha   90.00
_cell.angle_beta   90.00
_cell.angle_gamma   90.00
#
_symmetry.space_group_name_H-M   'P 1'
#
loop_
_entity.id
_entity.type
_entity.pdbx_description
1 polymer ?
#
loop_
_entity_poly.entity_id
_entity_poly.type
_entity_poly.pdbx_seq_one_letter_code
_entity_poly.pdbx_strand_id
1 'polypeptide(L)'
;MFATLRWIGLLAALLFSLPAQGAEFRIDSATNEQLVLDMPAGWRGFTANPEGAAVTTLAFSPAQGASFRMLVTLIPLPRDASRPPITASDLRESTQVAADQARSRSVEAVLTVQSLTGPQVSGVYFQATDRAPPAGEFKHLTQGSLVVGEAVLTFTVLANDDAPGGPEAVRRQALAALAAIRVASR
;
A
#
# COMPACT_ATOMS: atom_id res chain seq x y z
N MET A 1 -57.34 -37.23 27.45
CA MET A 1 -57.08 -36.45 28.67
C MET A 1 -55.59 -36.14 28.71
N PHE A 2 -55.22 -34.87 28.48
CA PHE A 2 -53.92 -34.18 28.67
C PHE A 2 -52.65 -34.79 28.03
N ALA A 3 -51.61 -34.07 27.61
CA ALA A 3 -51.38 -32.72 27.05
C ALA A 3 -49.88 -32.72 26.63
N THR A 4 -49.56 -31.93 25.62
CA THR A 4 -48.25 -31.59 25.02
C THR A 4 -47.12 -31.23 26.00
N LEU A 5 -45.85 -31.47 25.63
CA LEU A 5 -44.84 -30.39 25.53
C LEU A 5 -43.57 -30.80 24.74
N ARG A 6 -43.28 -30.03 23.68
CA ARG A 6 -42.05 -30.07 22.87
C ARG A 6 -40.97 -29.26 23.58
N TRP A 7 -39.73 -29.75 23.63
CA TRP A 7 -38.56 -28.92 23.92
C TRP A 7 -37.55 -29.08 22.78
N ILE A 8 -37.55 -28.10 21.87
CA ILE A 8 -36.49 -27.86 20.90
C ILE A 8 -35.46 -27.00 21.63
N GLY A 9 -34.30 -27.56 21.94
CA GLY A 9 -33.16 -26.80 22.45
C GLY A 9 -32.63 -25.89 21.35
N LEU A 10 -32.75 -24.58 21.55
CA LEU A 10 -32.11 -23.54 20.75
C LEU A 10 -30.59 -23.61 20.96
N LEU A 11 -29.86 -24.12 19.96
CA LEU A 11 -28.43 -23.90 19.80
C LEU A 11 -28.24 -22.46 19.31
N ALA A 12 -27.94 -21.54 20.23
CA ALA A 12 -27.46 -20.22 19.89
C ALA A 12 -26.05 -20.34 19.31
N ALA A 13 -25.94 -20.37 17.98
CA ALA A 13 -24.67 -20.23 17.29
C ALA A 13 -24.18 -18.78 17.48
N LEU A 14 -23.30 -18.57 18.46
CA LEU A 14 -22.43 -17.40 18.55
C LEU A 14 -21.52 -17.43 17.31
N LEU A 15 -21.98 -16.79 16.23
CA LEU A 15 -21.12 -16.42 15.12
C LEU A 15 -20.16 -15.34 15.62
N PHE A 16 -19.03 -15.75 16.19
CA PHE A 16 -17.88 -14.88 16.28
C PHE A 16 -17.44 -14.58 14.85
N SER A 17 -17.84 -13.41 14.33
CA SER A 17 -17.16 -12.82 13.18
C SER A 17 -15.72 -12.59 13.61
N LEU A 18 -14.83 -13.53 13.27
CA LEU A 18 -13.39 -13.25 13.30
C LEU A 18 -13.19 -11.98 12.48
N PRO A 19 -12.57 -10.92 13.04
CA PRO A 19 -12.20 -9.79 12.21
C PRO A 19 -11.35 -10.38 11.08
N ALA A 20 -11.70 -10.06 9.84
CA ALA A 20 -10.87 -10.42 8.70
C ALA A 20 -9.51 -9.74 8.94
N GLN A 21 -8.56 -10.44 9.56
CA GLN A 21 -7.19 -9.95 9.66
C GLN A 21 -6.72 -9.79 8.23
N GLY A 22 -6.28 -8.58 7.91
CA GLY A 22 -5.70 -8.34 6.59
C GLY A 22 -4.43 -9.17 6.42
N ALA A 23 -4.08 -9.45 5.17
CA ALA A 23 -2.99 -10.36 4.88
C ALA A 23 -1.63 -9.73 5.20
N GLU A 24 -0.78 -10.51 5.86
CA GLU A 24 0.63 -10.17 6.11
C GLU A 24 1.45 -10.60 4.89
N PHE A 25 2.22 -9.66 4.34
CA PHE A 25 3.13 -9.90 3.21
C PHE A 25 4.57 -9.71 3.67
N ARG A 26 5.44 -10.60 3.18
CA ARG A 26 6.87 -10.55 3.44
C ARG A 26 7.62 -10.34 2.13
N ILE A 27 8.54 -9.39 2.12
CA ILE A 27 9.47 -9.16 1.02
C ILE A 27 10.87 -9.40 1.55
N ASP A 28 11.62 -10.27 0.89
CA ASP A 28 13.05 -10.41 1.18
C ASP A 28 13.78 -9.13 0.78
N SER A 29 14.50 -8.54 1.73
CA SER A 29 15.39 -7.43 1.44
C SER A 29 16.75 -7.94 0.96
N ALA A 30 17.66 -7.03 0.60
CA ALA A 30 19.02 -7.41 0.23
C ALA A 30 19.85 -7.94 1.42
N THR A 31 19.39 -7.82 2.67
CA THR A 31 20.06 -8.33 3.87
C THR A 31 19.40 -9.64 4.34
N ASN A 32 19.81 -10.21 5.47
CA ASN A 32 19.11 -11.36 6.11
C ASN A 32 17.80 -10.93 6.82
N GLU A 33 17.18 -9.86 6.34
CA GLU A 33 15.99 -9.25 6.92
C GLU A 33 14.83 -9.29 5.92
N GLN A 34 13.62 -9.33 6.46
CA GLN A 34 12.39 -9.27 5.70
C GLN A 34 11.61 -8.00 6.05
N LEU A 35 11.08 -7.34 5.03
CA LEU A 35 10.09 -6.31 5.23
C LEU A 35 8.74 -6.96 5.38
N VAL A 36 8.03 -6.60 6.45
CA VAL A 36 6.71 -7.14 6.76
C VAL A 36 5.67 -6.03 6.61
N LEU A 37 4.68 -6.27 5.75
CA LEU A 37 3.61 -5.36 5.41
C LEU A 37 2.28 -5.99 5.84
N ASP A 38 1.60 -5.37 6.80
CA ASP A 38 0.25 -5.77 7.19
C ASP A 38 -0.76 -4.96 6.38
N MET A 39 -1.46 -5.63 5.47
CA MET A 39 -2.43 -4.96 4.62
C MET A 39 -3.78 -4.82 5.31
N PRO A 40 -4.63 -3.86 4.93
CA PRO A 40 -5.98 -3.75 5.46
C PRO A 40 -6.84 -4.97 5.10
N ALA A 41 -7.84 -5.25 5.93
CA ALA A 41 -8.84 -6.27 5.67
C ALA A 41 -9.54 -6.06 4.31
N GLY A 42 -9.78 -7.14 3.57
CA GLY A 42 -10.45 -7.08 2.27
C GLY A 42 -9.57 -6.66 1.09
N TRP A 43 -8.28 -6.42 1.33
CA TRP A 43 -7.29 -6.23 0.28
C TRP A 43 -6.68 -7.59 -0.12
N ARG A 44 -6.50 -7.82 -1.42
CA ARG A 44 -5.76 -8.96 -1.95
C ARG A 44 -4.41 -8.47 -2.44
N GLY A 45 -3.35 -9.23 -2.15
CA GLY A 45 -2.00 -8.95 -2.63
C GLY A 45 -1.42 -10.09 -3.46
N PHE A 46 -0.54 -9.77 -4.39
CA PHE A 46 0.21 -10.72 -5.20
C PHE A 46 1.54 -10.10 -5.66
N THR A 47 2.53 -10.94 -5.93
CA THR A 47 3.78 -10.49 -6.56
C THR A 47 3.51 -10.20 -8.04
N ALA A 48 3.86 -8.98 -8.47
CA ALA A 48 3.58 -8.46 -9.81
C ALA A 48 4.86 -8.21 -10.62
N ASN A 49 5.91 -9.02 -10.38
CA ASN A 49 7.16 -8.92 -11.12
C ASN A 49 6.93 -9.35 -12.58
N PRO A 50 7.27 -8.52 -13.58
CA PRO A 50 7.43 -9.00 -14.94
C PRO A 50 8.47 -10.12 -14.98
N GLU A 51 8.32 -11.07 -15.90
CA GLU A 51 9.30 -12.13 -16.09
C GLU A 51 10.68 -11.52 -16.41
N GLY A 52 11.71 -11.93 -15.67
CA GLY A 52 13.07 -11.38 -15.79
C GLY A 52 13.31 -10.02 -15.10
N ALA A 53 12.35 -9.47 -14.37
CA ALA A 53 12.54 -8.21 -13.65
C ALA A 53 13.52 -8.35 -12.47
N ALA A 54 14.48 -7.44 -12.40
CA ALA A 54 15.47 -7.36 -11.32
C ALA A 54 14.91 -6.73 -10.01
N VAL A 55 13.62 -6.34 -10.01
CA VAL A 55 12.96 -5.66 -8.89
C VAL A 55 11.77 -6.47 -8.39
N THR A 56 11.50 -6.40 -7.09
CA THR A 56 10.32 -7.03 -6.49
C THR A 56 9.21 -6.00 -6.32
N THR A 57 8.08 -6.20 -6.97
CA THR A 57 6.87 -5.38 -6.84
C THR A 57 5.74 -6.23 -6.26
N LEU A 58 5.20 -5.81 -5.12
CA LEU A 58 3.91 -6.29 -4.63
C LEU A 58 2.80 -5.41 -5.19
N ALA A 59 1.73 -6.05 -5.65
CA ALA A 59 0.51 -5.37 -6.07
C ALA A 59 -0.65 -5.74 -5.13
N PHE A 60 -1.45 -4.74 -4.77
CA PHE A 60 -2.65 -4.90 -3.96
C PHE A 60 -3.87 -4.32 -4.66
N SER A 61 -5.03 -4.93 -4.41
CA SER A 61 -6.30 -4.61 -5.06
C SER A 61 -7.47 -4.97 -4.14
N PRO A 62 -8.70 -4.50 -4.40
CA PRO A 62 -9.86 -4.94 -3.63
C PRO A 62 -10.10 -6.44 -3.81
N ALA A 63 -10.81 -7.04 -2.84
CA ALA A 63 -11.27 -8.43 -2.94
C ALA A 63 -12.10 -8.70 -4.20
N GLN A 64 -12.85 -7.69 -4.68
CA GLN A 64 -13.71 -7.77 -5.86
C GLN A 64 -13.63 -6.46 -6.64
N GLY A 65 -13.72 -6.53 -7.97
CA GLY A 65 -13.61 -5.36 -8.85
C GLY A 65 -12.18 -4.84 -9.03
N ALA A 66 -12.06 -3.62 -9.55
CA ALA A 66 -10.79 -2.98 -9.90
C ALA A 66 -10.74 -1.49 -9.51
N SER A 67 -11.51 -1.08 -8.50
CA SER A 67 -11.70 0.32 -8.13
C SER A 67 -10.49 0.97 -7.45
N PHE A 68 -9.51 0.18 -7.03
CA PHE A 68 -8.19 0.69 -6.63
C PHE A 68 -7.06 -0.30 -6.95
N ARG A 69 -5.84 0.23 -7.00
CA ARG A 69 -4.60 -0.56 -7.06
C ARG A 69 -3.51 0.11 -6.25
N MET A 70 -2.76 -0.68 -5.49
CA MET A 70 -1.53 -0.23 -4.85
C MET A 70 -0.36 -1.06 -5.36
N LEU A 71 0.76 -0.41 -5.64
CA LEU A 71 2.01 -1.04 -6.03
C LEU A 71 3.07 -0.64 -5.00
N VAL A 72 3.86 -1.60 -4.55
CA VAL A 72 5.02 -1.37 -3.69
C VAL A 72 6.21 -2.07 -4.31
N THR A 73 7.19 -1.30 -4.75
CA THR A 73 8.37 -1.81 -5.44
C THR A 73 9.60 -1.64 -4.54
N LEU A 74 10.27 -2.76 -4.25
CA LEU A 74 11.58 -2.78 -3.63
C LEU A 74 12.64 -2.42 -4.66
N ILE A 75 13.36 -1.33 -4.40
CA ILE A 75 14.48 -0.89 -5.21
C ILE A 75 15.75 -1.58 -4.71
N PRO A 76 16.38 -2.45 -5.51
CA PRO A 76 17.64 -3.08 -5.13
C PRO A 76 18.72 -2.00 -5.07
N LEU A 77 19.31 -1.81 -3.88
CA LEU A 77 20.49 -0.98 -3.75
C LEU A 77 21.75 -1.80 -4.04
N PRO A 78 22.68 -1.29 -4.86
CA PRO A 78 23.99 -1.91 -5.01
C PRO A 78 24.65 -2.06 -3.65
N ARG A 79 25.23 -3.23 -3.36
CA ARG A 79 26.00 -3.49 -2.14
C ARG A 79 27.40 -2.90 -2.26
N ASP A 80 27.48 -1.58 -2.37
CA ASP A 80 28.73 -0.85 -2.34
C ASP A 80 28.82 -0.07 -1.03
N ALA A 81 29.71 -0.53 -0.14
CA ALA A 81 29.92 0.09 1.17
C ALA A 81 30.48 1.52 1.08
N SER A 82 30.94 1.96 -0.10
CA SER A 82 31.39 3.34 -0.33
C SER A 82 30.26 4.31 -0.68
N ARG A 83 29.04 3.80 -0.97
CA ARG A 83 27.91 4.65 -1.30
C ARG A 83 27.33 5.29 -0.02
N PRO A 84 27.09 6.61 -0.01
CA PRO A 84 26.41 7.23 1.12
C PRO A 84 24.99 6.65 1.29
N PRO A 85 24.49 6.55 2.53
CA PRO A 85 23.10 6.17 2.79
C PRO A 85 22.12 7.11 2.09
N ILE A 86 20.97 6.57 1.69
CA ILE A 86 19.88 7.39 1.13
C ILE A 86 19.38 8.35 2.18
N THR A 87 19.37 9.64 1.85
CA THR A 87 18.97 10.72 2.73
C THR A 87 17.51 11.12 2.53
N ALA A 88 16.95 11.84 3.50
CA ALA A 88 15.61 12.42 3.36
C ALA A 88 15.52 13.42 2.19
N SER A 89 16.62 14.11 1.85
CA SER A 89 16.70 14.97 0.67
C SER A 89 16.59 14.17 -0.62
N ASP A 90 17.26 13.03 -0.73
CA ASP A 90 17.22 12.18 -1.93
C ASP A 90 15.80 11.66 -2.20
N LEU A 91 15.11 11.23 -1.14
CA LEU A 91 13.70 10.81 -1.23
C LEU A 91 12.78 11.96 -1.67
N ARG A 92 13.01 13.17 -1.12
CA ARG A 92 12.21 14.35 -1.48
C ARG A 92 12.46 14.78 -2.92
N GLU A 93 13.70 14.80 -3.38
CA GLU A 93 14.05 15.17 -4.75
C GLU A 93 13.44 14.21 -5.77
N SER A 94 13.66 12.90 -5.59
CA SER A 94 13.07 11.87 -6.47
C SER A 94 11.54 11.91 -6.50
N THR A 95 10.90 12.15 -5.35
CA THR A 95 9.44 12.27 -5.26
C THR A 95 8.94 13.59 -5.87
N GLN A 96 9.71 14.67 -5.77
CA GLN A 96 9.39 15.94 -6.41
C GLN A 96 9.44 15.83 -7.93
N VAL A 97 10.44 15.13 -8.49
CA VAL A 97 10.50 14.85 -9.95
C VAL A 97 9.24 14.13 -10.42
N ALA A 98 8.77 13.12 -9.69
CA ALA A 98 7.53 12.41 -10.02
C ALA A 98 6.29 13.34 -9.92
N ALA A 99 6.24 14.22 -8.93
CA ALA A 99 5.19 15.22 -8.80
C ALA A 99 5.19 16.21 -9.98
N ASP A 100 6.36 16.71 -10.37
CA ASP A 100 6.48 17.66 -11.48
C ASP A 100 6.02 17.05 -12.81
N GLN A 101 6.30 15.76 -13.02
CA GLN A 101 5.82 15.00 -14.18
C GLN A 101 4.29 14.85 -14.16
N ALA A 102 3.70 14.51 -13.00
CA ALA A 102 2.26 14.34 -12.84
C ALA A 102 1.48 15.65 -13.02
N ARG A 103 2.05 16.78 -12.57
CA ARG A 103 1.41 18.11 -12.51
C ARG A 103 0.72 18.54 -13.80
N SER A 104 1.31 18.23 -14.96
CA SER A 104 0.75 18.62 -16.27
C SER A 104 -0.64 18.03 -16.54
N ARG A 105 -0.93 16.87 -15.95
CA ARG A 105 -2.20 16.13 -16.07
C ARG A 105 -3.11 16.29 -14.85
N SER A 106 -2.62 16.90 -13.78
CA SER A 106 -3.34 17.03 -12.52
C SER A 106 -4.36 18.18 -12.52
N VAL A 107 -5.45 18.03 -11.78
CA VAL A 107 -6.39 19.13 -11.47
C VAL A 107 -5.68 20.20 -10.63
N GLU A 108 -4.83 19.78 -9.70
CA GLU A 108 -4.12 20.64 -8.78
C GLU A 108 -3.04 21.46 -9.49
N ALA A 109 -2.98 22.77 -9.21
CA ALA A 109 -1.98 23.65 -9.81
C ALA A 109 -0.56 23.44 -9.24
N VAL A 110 -0.46 22.91 -8.02
CA VAL A 110 0.79 22.64 -7.29
C VAL A 110 0.64 21.30 -6.58
N LEU A 111 1.59 20.39 -6.78
CA LEU A 111 1.66 19.12 -6.08
C LEU A 111 2.70 19.21 -4.97
N THR A 112 2.25 19.17 -3.72
CA THR A 112 3.12 19.32 -2.56
C THR A 112 3.60 17.96 -2.09
N VAL A 113 4.92 17.82 -1.92
CA VAL A 113 5.54 16.63 -1.31
C VAL A 113 5.39 16.70 0.21
N GLN A 114 4.71 15.70 0.77
CA GLN A 114 4.39 15.54 2.18
C GLN A 114 5.25 14.44 2.80
N SER A 115 5.47 14.50 4.10
CA SER A 115 6.21 13.46 4.83
C SER A 115 5.29 12.29 5.20
N LEU A 116 5.84 11.08 5.19
CA LEU A 116 5.22 9.87 5.71
C LEU A 116 6.19 9.25 6.72
N THR A 117 5.78 9.16 7.98
CA THR A 117 6.63 8.69 9.05
C THR A 117 5.90 7.61 9.86
N GLY A 118 6.64 6.57 10.22
CA GLY A 118 6.20 5.53 11.13
C GLY A 118 7.34 5.06 12.02
N PRO A 119 7.14 4.01 12.85
CA PRO A 119 8.12 3.57 13.82
C PRO A 119 9.48 3.18 13.23
N GLN A 120 9.48 2.57 12.04
CA GLN A 120 10.68 2.15 11.31
C GLN A 120 10.72 2.71 9.87
N VAL A 121 9.81 3.63 9.56
CA VAL A 121 9.58 4.13 8.20
C VAL A 121 9.82 5.62 8.17
N SER A 122 10.65 6.06 7.23
CA SER A 122 10.79 7.46 6.86
C SER A 122 10.61 7.60 5.36
N GLY A 123 9.68 8.45 4.94
CA GLY A 123 9.37 8.61 3.54
C GLY A 123 8.66 9.91 3.23
N VAL A 124 8.32 10.06 1.96
CA VAL A 124 7.63 11.21 1.42
C VAL A 124 6.71 10.79 0.29
N TYR A 125 5.69 11.59 0.00
CA TYR A 125 4.72 11.31 -1.04
C TYR A 125 4.05 12.58 -1.55
N PHE A 126 3.44 12.51 -2.73
CA PHE A 126 2.52 13.54 -3.22
C PHE A 126 1.19 12.89 -3.61
N GLN A 127 0.19 13.73 -3.83
CA GLN A 127 -1.15 13.33 -4.28
C GLN A 127 -1.48 14.11 -5.55
N ALA A 128 -2.25 13.51 -6.45
CA ALA A 128 -2.73 14.13 -7.67
C ALA A 128 -4.09 13.56 -8.07
N THR A 129 -4.92 14.42 -8.66
CA THR A 129 -6.17 14.03 -9.30
C THR A 129 -6.02 14.23 -10.81
N ASP A 130 -6.20 13.19 -11.62
CA ASP A 130 -6.19 13.33 -13.07
C ASP A 130 -7.36 14.22 -13.53
N ARG A 131 -7.06 15.24 -14.35
CA ARG A 131 -8.04 16.17 -14.91
C ARG A 131 -8.93 15.50 -15.96
N ALA A 132 -8.41 14.51 -16.68
CA ALA A 132 -9.11 13.83 -17.76
C ALA A 132 -8.65 12.36 -17.85
N PRO A 133 -8.95 11.54 -16.82
CA PRO A 133 -8.52 10.15 -16.80
C PRO A 133 -9.10 9.40 -18.00
N PRO A 134 -8.28 8.64 -18.74
CA PRO A 134 -8.79 7.76 -19.79
C PRO A 134 -9.83 6.78 -19.25
N ALA A 135 -10.72 6.31 -20.12
CA ALA A 135 -11.73 5.33 -19.74
C ALA A 135 -11.08 4.04 -19.21
N GLY A 136 -11.45 3.64 -18.01
CA GLY A 136 -10.90 2.44 -17.34
C GLY A 136 -9.57 2.68 -16.62
N GLU A 137 -9.01 3.88 -16.66
CA GLU A 137 -7.85 4.26 -15.85
C GLU A 137 -8.28 4.85 -14.49
N PHE A 138 -7.29 5.11 -13.64
CA PHE A 138 -7.52 5.62 -12.29
C PHE A 138 -7.52 7.15 -12.25
N LYS A 139 -8.49 7.73 -11.55
CA LYS A 139 -8.62 9.18 -11.39
C LYS A 139 -7.72 9.76 -10.31
N HIS A 140 -7.48 9.02 -9.23
CA HIS A 140 -6.72 9.49 -8.07
C HIS A 140 -5.38 8.77 -7.97
N LEU A 141 -4.32 9.53 -7.70
CA LEU A 141 -2.96 9.03 -7.52
C LEU A 141 -2.38 9.55 -6.21
N THR A 142 -1.70 8.66 -5.49
CA THR A 142 -0.78 9.00 -4.40
C THR A 142 0.50 8.21 -4.64
N GLN A 143 1.64 8.88 -4.75
CA GLN A 143 2.90 8.24 -5.09
C GLN A 143 4.02 8.78 -4.22
N GLY A 144 4.96 7.91 -3.84
CA GLY A 144 6.04 8.28 -2.94
C GLY A 144 7.13 7.26 -2.81
N SER A 145 8.06 7.56 -1.91
CA SER A 145 9.23 6.74 -1.61
C SER A 145 9.44 6.64 -0.11
N LEU A 146 9.93 5.49 0.35
CA LEU A 146 10.12 5.13 1.76
C LEU A 146 11.51 4.51 1.94
N VAL A 147 12.10 4.74 3.11
CA VAL A 147 13.21 3.96 3.65
C VAL A 147 12.72 3.17 4.86
N VAL A 148 13.04 1.87 4.88
CA VAL A 148 12.73 0.95 5.97
C VAL A 148 13.96 0.05 6.20
N GLY A 149 14.66 0.25 7.32
CA GLY A 149 15.98 -0.35 7.50
C GLY A 149 16.94 0.10 6.40
N GLU A 150 17.61 -0.84 5.74
CA GLU A 150 18.46 -0.57 4.56
C GLU A 150 17.71 -0.61 3.22
N ALA A 151 16.39 -0.88 3.24
CA ALA A 151 15.59 -1.02 2.03
C ALA A 151 14.98 0.32 1.60
N VAL A 152 14.95 0.53 0.29
CA VAL A 152 14.20 1.63 -0.35
C VAL A 152 13.00 1.05 -1.08
N LEU A 153 11.83 1.58 -0.77
CA LEU A 153 10.58 1.26 -1.45
C LEU A 153 10.08 2.47 -2.22
N THR A 154 9.58 2.26 -3.43
CA THR A 154 8.66 3.21 -4.06
C THR A 154 7.25 2.63 -3.99
N PHE A 155 6.25 3.51 -3.95
CA PHE A 155 4.86 3.08 -3.96
C PHE A 155 3.99 3.98 -4.80
N THR A 156 2.93 3.39 -5.33
CA THR A 156 1.86 4.08 -6.04
C THR A 156 0.52 3.54 -5.54
N VAL A 157 -0.38 4.43 -5.14
CA VAL A 157 -1.77 4.13 -4.79
C VAL A 157 -2.65 4.83 -5.81
N LEU A 158 -3.47 4.05 -6.49
CA LEU A 158 -4.39 4.48 -7.52
C LEU A 158 -5.81 4.14 -7.07
N ALA A 159 -6.75 5.06 -7.22
CA ALA A 159 -8.14 4.84 -6.85
C ALA A 159 -9.12 5.57 -7.76
N ASN A 160 -10.32 5.02 -7.88
CA ASN A 160 -11.47 5.65 -8.50
C ASN A 160 -12.49 6.08 -7.45
N ASP A 161 -13.43 6.94 -7.87
CA ASP A 161 -14.49 7.48 -6.98
C ASP A 161 -15.39 6.38 -6.40
N ASP A 162 -15.50 5.23 -7.08
CA ASP A 162 -16.27 4.06 -6.68
C ASP A 162 -15.51 3.07 -5.78
N ALA A 163 -14.28 3.42 -5.35
CA ALA A 163 -13.55 2.61 -4.40
C ALA A 163 -14.32 2.46 -3.06
N PRO A 164 -14.21 1.33 -2.34
CA PRO A 164 -14.89 1.15 -1.06
C PRO A 164 -14.52 2.25 -0.05
N GLY A 165 -15.51 3.05 0.35
CA GLY A 165 -15.30 4.21 1.22
C GLY A 165 -14.69 5.45 0.54
N GLY A 166 -14.52 5.40 -0.78
CA GLY A 166 -13.96 6.47 -1.61
C GLY A 166 -12.42 6.46 -1.69
N PRO A 167 -11.84 7.25 -2.61
CA PRO A 167 -10.39 7.31 -2.85
C PRO A 167 -9.61 7.76 -1.61
N GLU A 168 -10.20 8.64 -0.81
CA GLU A 168 -9.62 9.12 0.45
C GLU A 168 -9.47 8.01 1.50
N ALA A 169 -10.45 7.10 1.60
CA ALA A 169 -10.36 5.97 2.52
C ALA A 169 -9.25 5.00 2.10
N VAL A 170 -9.17 4.69 0.80
CA VAL A 170 -8.09 3.85 0.24
C VAL A 170 -6.73 4.47 0.50
N ARG A 171 -6.56 5.76 0.21
CA ARG A 171 -5.31 6.49 0.46
C ARG A 171 -4.90 6.43 1.93
N ARG A 172 -5.82 6.75 2.84
CA ARG A 172 -5.55 6.73 4.29
C ARG A 172 -5.14 5.33 4.76
N GLN A 173 -5.83 4.29 4.31
CA GLN A 173 -5.52 2.91 4.64
C GLN A 173 -4.14 2.50 4.10
N ALA A 174 -3.82 2.85 2.84
CA ALA A 174 -2.53 2.57 2.23
C ALA A 174 -1.39 3.25 2.97
N LEU A 175 -1.50 4.56 3.24
CA LEU A 175 -0.46 5.31 3.95
C LEU A 175 -0.26 4.79 5.38
N ALA A 176 -1.33 4.39 6.06
CA ALA A 176 -1.23 3.76 7.39
C ALA A 176 -0.50 2.41 7.33
N ALA A 177 -0.83 1.55 6.36
CA ALA A 177 -0.14 0.28 6.15
C ALA A 177 1.35 0.48 5.81
N LEU A 178 1.66 1.45 4.94
CA LEU A 178 3.02 1.81 4.55
C LEU A 178 3.83 2.40 5.71
N ALA A 179 3.23 3.20 6.59
CA ALA A 179 3.89 3.70 7.80
C ALA A 179 4.14 2.60 8.84
N ALA A 180 3.34 1.54 8.83
CA ALA A 180 3.43 0.43 9.76
C ALA A 180 4.39 -0.69 9.31
N ILE A 181 5.05 -0.54 8.14
CA ILE A 181 6.04 -1.52 7.67
C ILE A 181 7.14 -1.68 8.72
N ARG A 182 7.49 -2.93 8.98
CA ARG A 182 8.55 -3.29 9.93
C ARG A 182 9.58 -4.20 9.30
N VAL A 183 10.76 -4.19 9.88
CA VAL A 183 11.84 -5.15 9.61
C VAL A 183 11.70 -6.32 10.57
N ALA A 184 11.81 -7.54 10.05
CA ALA A 184 11.87 -8.77 10.83
C ALA A 184 13.12 -9.57 10.44
N SER A 185 13.72 -10.25 11.42
CA SER A 185 14.74 -11.27 11.14
C SER A 185 14.11 -12.45 10.41
N ARG A 186 14.82 -13.00 9.42
CA ARG A 186 14.44 -14.25 8.78
C ARG A 186 14.51 -15.44 9.74
#